data_AF-M0LC15-F1
#
_entry.id   AF-M0LC15-F1
#
_cell.length_a   1.000
_cell.length_b   1.000
_cell.length_c   1.000
_cell.angle_alpha   90.00
_cell.angle_beta   90.00
_cell.angle_gamma   90.00
#
_symmetry.space_group_name_H-M   'P 1'
#
loop_
_entity.id
_entity.type
_entity.pdbx_description
1 polymer ?
#
loop_
_entity_poly.entity_id
_entity_poly.type
_entity_poly.pdbx_seq_one_letter_code
_entity_poly.pdbx_strand_id
1 'polypeptide(L)'
;GAEDGYLESVEISTDDDEAIGYGPVGRAIRSSEGQVVNDTASDPSFEPWRDAALERGYRSAAAVPIIHEDLVYGVLVVYAGSERAFTAPVKTILSRIGDVIAHAITAIERRDALVSDAVVELEFRIEGMAEELVELSATESCTIEFEQLVHGDETLLAYGAAEGVSEDRFRDAVDETDGIEDVRFLSIRRDELEFELLSPAAISLFDTIATYGGRIKSASIEGGEFRFIVELPRGRDTRQLIELIREQRPDATYLAQRTTERRGPDAASSTSVLEGDLTEKQRAALETAYFAGYFDWPRESTGEEIAERLGISPATFNQHLRTAERKFFDSVLGDQGDE
;
A
#
# COMPACT_ATOMS: atom_id res chain seq x y z
N GLY A 1 28.93 -7.48 16.07
CA GLY A 1 28.81 -8.80 15.44
C GLY A 1 28.93 -8.62 13.95
N ALA A 2 29.11 -9.72 13.23
CA ALA A 2 29.10 -9.72 11.78
C ALA A 2 27.67 -10.06 11.32
N GLU A 3 27.18 -9.35 10.31
CA GLU A 3 25.84 -9.54 9.75
C GLU A 3 25.73 -10.95 9.12
N ASP A 4 26.74 -11.42 8.37
CA ASP A 4 26.92 -12.80 7.89
C ASP A 4 25.60 -13.50 7.49
N GLY A 5 24.77 -12.83 6.68
CA GLY A 5 23.50 -13.36 6.15
C GLY A 5 22.44 -13.61 7.22
N TYR A 6 22.55 -12.99 8.40
CA TYR A 6 21.59 -13.12 9.49
C TYR A 6 20.21 -12.68 9.04
N LEU A 7 20.12 -11.51 8.40
CA LEU A 7 18.85 -10.91 8.01
C LEU A 7 18.13 -11.71 6.92
N GLU A 8 18.87 -12.42 6.08
CA GLU A 8 18.32 -13.34 5.07
C GLU A 8 17.85 -14.68 5.68
N SER A 9 18.31 -15.00 6.89
CA SER A 9 18.03 -16.28 7.57
C SER A 9 16.92 -16.21 8.62
N VAL A 10 16.45 -15.00 8.95
CA VAL A 10 15.45 -14.79 10.00
C VAL A 10 14.16 -14.22 9.44
N GLU A 11 13.07 -14.87 9.81
CA GLU A 11 11.72 -14.41 9.48
C GLU A 11 11.16 -13.61 10.65
N ILE A 12 10.59 -12.44 10.36
CA ILE A 12 10.03 -11.53 11.36
C ILE A 12 8.61 -11.19 10.92
N SER A 13 7.65 -11.50 11.77
CA SER A 13 6.24 -11.19 11.55
C SER A 13 5.80 -10.03 12.43
N THR A 14 4.75 -9.33 12.02
CA THR A 14 4.05 -8.35 12.87
C THR A 14 2.78 -8.93 13.50
N ASP A 15 2.36 -10.11 13.05
CA ASP A 15 1.16 -10.82 13.47
C ASP A 15 1.28 -11.37 14.90
N ASP A 16 0.31 -11.06 15.76
CA ASP A 16 0.28 -11.55 17.14
C ASP A 16 -0.39 -12.91 17.31
N ASP A 17 -0.78 -13.58 16.22
CA ASP A 17 -1.14 -15.00 16.24
C ASP A 17 0.09 -15.93 16.05
N GLU A 18 1.23 -15.37 15.61
CA GLU A 18 2.47 -16.11 15.37
C GLU A 18 3.53 -15.89 16.47
N ALA A 19 4.23 -16.95 16.85
CA ALA A 19 5.32 -16.85 17.82
C ALA A 19 6.44 -15.88 17.38
N ILE A 20 6.64 -15.73 16.06
CA ILE A 20 7.62 -14.80 15.45
C ILE A 20 7.14 -13.34 15.42
N GLY A 21 5.87 -13.05 15.71
CA GLY A 21 5.39 -11.67 15.87
C GLY A 21 5.29 -11.20 17.33
N TYR A 22 5.56 -12.06 18.31
CA TYR A 22 5.77 -11.68 19.71
C TYR A 22 7.20 -11.22 20.03
N GLY A 23 8.08 -11.23 19.02
CA GLY A 23 9.45 -10.75 19.12
C GLY A 23 9.56 -9.25 19.46
N PRO A 24 10.79 -8.77 19.75
CA PRO A 24 11.03 -7.37 20.08
C PRO A 24 10.59 -6.40 18.97
N VAL A 25 10.61 -6.82 17.69
CA VAL A 25 10.15 -6.02 16.55
C VAL A 25 8.63 -5.87 16.56
N GLY A 26 7.88 -6.97 16.53
CA GLY A 26 6.41 -6.92 16.55
C GLY A 26 5.85 -6.19 17.77
N ARG A 27 6.47 -6.39 18.95
CA ARG A 27 6.12 -5.61 20.16
C ARG A 27 6.42 -4.13 20.02
N ALA A 28 7.55 -3.74 19.41
CA ALA A 28 7.90 -2.33 19.23
C ALA A 28 6.88 -1.61 18.34
N ILE A 29 6.39 -2.28 17.30
CA ILE A 29 5.35 -1.77 16.40
C ILE A 29 4.04 -1.59 17.16
N ARG A 30 3.55 -2.64 17.84
CA ARG A 30 2.25 -2.61 18.54
C ARG A 30 2.22 -1.63 19.72
N SER A 31 3.31 -1.55 20.47
CA SER A 31 3.40 -0.65 21.64
C SER A 31 3.79 0.77 21.29
N SER A 32 4.34 1.02 20.09
CA SER A 32 5.02 2.27 19.74
C SER A 32 6.15 2.64 20.72
N GLU A 33 6.71 1.65 21.42
CA GLU A 33 7.76 1.82 22.41
C GLU A 33 8.96 0.92 22.12
N GLY A 34 10.17 1.45 22.33
CA GLY A 34 11.41 0.69 22.15
C GLY A 34 11.48 -0.52 23.09
N GLN A 35 11.76 -1.69 22.52
CA GLN A 35 11.88 -2.97 23.21
C GLN A 35 13.35 -3.35 23.38
N VAL A 36 13.70 -3.95 24.52
CA VAL A 36 15.08 -4.36 24.82
C VAL A 36 15.10 -5.81 25.26
N VAL A 37 15.95 -6.60 24.61
CA VAL A 37 16.31 -7.96 25.01
C VAL A 37 17.68 -7.89 25.66
N ASN A 38 17.71 -8.09 26.98
CA ASN A 38 18.93 -7.96 27.78
C ASN A 38 19.90 -9.12 27.59
N ASP A 39 19.37 -10.31 27.30
CA ASP A 39 20.15 -11.50 27.01
C ASP A 39 19.39 -12.40 26.02
N THR A 40 19.89 -12.48 24.79
CA THR A 40 19.28 -13.29 23.71
C THR A 40 19.29 -14.79 24.03
N ALA A 41 20.22 -15.25 24.87
CA ALA A 41 20.33 -16.65 25.24
C ALA A 41 19.22 -17.13 26.19
N SER A 42 18.63 -16.21 26.95
CA SER A 42 17.68 -16.56 28.02
C SER A 42 16.31 -15.90 27.89
N ASP A 43 16.18 -14.83 27.10
CA ASP A 43 14.89 -14.17 26.89
C ASP A 43 13.94 -15.09 26.08
N PRO A 44 12.76 -15.44 26.63
CA PRO A 44 11.79 -16.29 25.93
C PRO A 44 11.27 -15.63 24.66
N SER A 45 11.14 -14.29 24.65
CA SER A 45 10.61 -13.58 23.49
C SER A 45 11.57 -13.46 22.32
N PHE A 46 12.79 -13.96 22.49
CA PHE A 46 13.80 -14.02 21.44
C PHE A 46 14.08 -15.46 20.99
N GLU A 47 13.32 -16.44 21.52
CA GLU A 47 13.52 -17.87 21.25
C GLU A 47 13.60 -18.22 19.75
N PRO A 48 12.71 -17.73 18.87
CA PRO A 48 12.75 -18.09 17.45
C PRO A 48 14.06 -17.74 16.74
N TRP A 49 14.76 -16.69 17.20
CA TRP A 49 15.99 -16.18 16.57
C TRP A 49 17.25 -16.47 17.38
N ARG A 50 17.12 -17.19 18.51
CA ARG A 50 18.19 -17.36 19.49
C ARG A 50 19.42 -18.00 18.90
N ASP A 51 19.27 -19.16 18.25
CA ASP A 51 20.40 -19.95 17.77
C ASP A 51 21.19 -19.18 16.71
N ALA A 52 20.49 -18.62 15.71
CA ALA A 52 21.09 -17.80 14.66
C ALA A 52 21.80 -16.55 15.21
N ALA A 53 21.24 -15.94 16.26
CA ALA A 53 21.83 -14.77 16.90
C ALA A 53 23.08 -15.11 17.74
N LEU A 54 23.05 -16.24 18.47
CA LEU A 54 24.17 -16.68 19.29
C LEU A 54 25.37 -17.14 18.44
N GLU A 55 25.13 -17.81 17.31
CA GLU A 55 26.19 -18.17 16.35
C GLU A 55 26.99 -16.96 15.89
N ARG A 56 26.35 -15.79 15.80
CA ARG A 56 26.94 -14.52 15.36
C ARG A 56 27.40 -13.63 16.52
N GLY A 57 27.29 -14.15 17.74
CA GLY A 57 27.73 -13.49 18.96
C GLY A 57 26.82 -12.35 19.42
N TYR A 58 25.56 -12.28 18.97
CA TYR A 58 24.60 -11.32 19.49
C TYR A 58 24.09 -11.77 20.85
N ARG A 59 24.40 -10.98 21.89
CA ARG A 59 24.09 -11.25 23.29
C ARG A 59 23.04 -10.32 23.87
N SER A 60 22.70 -9.24 23.19
CA SER A 60 21.53 -8.42 23.49
C SER A 60 21.03 -7.73 22.22
N ALA A 61 19.78 -7.27 22.25
CA ALA A 61 19.16 -6.54 21.15
C ALA A 61 18.30 -5.38 21.65
N ALA A 62 18.19 -4.32 20.85
CA ALA A 62 17.21 -3.26 21.02
C ALA A 62 16.44 -3.06 19.71
N ALA A 63 15.12 -3.01 19.80
CA ALA A 63 14.23 -2.69 18.70
C ALA A 63 13.61 -1.32 18.98
N VAL A 64 13.87 -0.34 18.12
CA VAL A 64 13.37 1.02 18.27
C VAL A 64 12.44 1.34 17.10
N PRO A 65 11.16 1.64 17.35
CA PRO A 65 10.25 2.01 16.28
C PRO A 65 10.65 3.37 15.70
N ILE A 66 10.50 3.51 14.38
CA ILE A 66 10.71 4.75 13.64
C ILE A 66 9.32 5.37 13.47
N ILE A 67 9.02 6.42 14.24
CA ILE A 67 7.65 6.97 14.35
C ILE A 67 7.63 8.44 13.95
N HIS A 68 6.67 8.84 13.12
CA HIS A 68 6.31 10.24 12.89
C HIS A 68 4.79 10.39 12.86
N GLU A 69 4.24 11.35 13.62
CA GLU A 69 2.80 11.65 13.68
C GLU A 69 1.90 10.40 13.78
N ASP A 70 2.24 9.52 14.72
CA ASP A 70 1.55 8.27 15.04
C ASP A 70 1.65 7.15 13.97
N LEU A 71 2.42 7.36 12.89
CA LEU A 71 2.76 6.32 11.91
C LEU A 71 4.10 5.67 12.25
N VAL A 72 4.13 4.33 12.30
CA VAL A 72 5.36 3.52 12.40
C VAL A 72 5.85 3.19 10.99
N TYR A 73 6.98 3.77 10.57
CA TYR A 73 7.61 3.52 9.27
C TYR A 73 8.41 2.23 9.23
N GLY A 74 8.75 1.71 10.41
CA GLY A 74 9.55 0.50 10.56
C GLY A 74 10.20 0.44 11.94
N VAL A 75 11.15 -0.49 12.08
CA VAL A 75 11.87 -0.70 13.34
C VAL A 75 13.37 -0.78 13.07
N LEU A 76 14.13 0.08 13.76
CA LEU A 76 15.58 -0.02 13.83
C LEU A 76 15.96 -1.08 14.87
N VAL A 77 16.57 -2.18 14.43
CA VAL A 77 17.09 -3.23 15.33
C VAL A 77 18.60 -3.09 15.46
N VAL A 78 19.07 -3.05 16.71
CA VAL A 78 20.49 -2.96 17.04
C VAL A 78 20.89 -4.14 17.91
N TYR A 79 21.93 -4.86 17.49
CA TYR A 79 22.48 -6.00 18.24
C TYR A 79 23.83 -5.66 18.88
N ALA A 80 24.09 -6.23 20.06
CA ALA A 80 25.36 -6.07 20.76
C ALA A 80 25.97 -7.41 21.20
N GLY A 81 27.30 -7.46 21.25
CA GLY A 81 28.06 -8.66 21.64
C GLY A 81 28.14 -8.92 23.15
N SER A 82 27.56 -8.03 23.95
CA SER A 82 27.50 -8.14 25.41
C SER A 82 26.05 -8.18 25.89
N GLU A 83 25.81 -8.85 27.01
CA GLU A 83 24.52 -8.75 27.71
C GLU A 83 24.27 -7.32 28.20
N ARG A 84 22.99 -6.95 28.34
CA ARG A 84 22.53 -5.69 28.95
C ARG A 84 23.20 -4.43 28.36
N ALA A 85 23.54 -4.45 27.07
CA ALA A 85 24.20 -3.32 26.42
C ALA A 85 23.30 -2.06 26.33
N PHE A 86 22.00 -2.27 26.24
CA PHE A 86 21.00 -1.22 26.00
C PHE A 86 20.40 -0.69 27.30
N THR A 87 21.21 0.04 28.06
CA THR A 87 20.77 0.75 29.27
C THR A 87 19.81 1.89 28.95
N ALA A 88 19.12 2.45 29.96
CA ALA A 88 18.19 3.55 29.76
C ALA A 88 18.78 4.76 29.00
N PRO A 89 20.01 5.24 29.27
CA PRO A 89 20.63 6.30 28.47
C PRO A 89 20.82 5.92 26.99
N VAL A 90 21.22 4.68 26.72
CA VAL A 90 21.40 4.16 25.35
C VAL A 90 20.05 4.07 24.64
N LYS A 91 19.00 3.60 25.32
CA LYS A 91 17.63 3.56 24.80
C LYS A 91 17.17 4.95 24.36
N THR A 92 17.38 5.97 25.19
CA THR A 92 17.02 7.36 24.83
C THR A 92 17.75 7.87 23.60
N ILE A 93 19.04 7.53 23.45
CA ILE A 93 19.81 7.93 22.26
C ILE A 93 19.26 7.23 21.01
N LEU A 94 19.01 5.92 21.09
CA LEU A 94 18.45 5.16 19.97
C LEU A 94 17.07 5.67 19.56
N SER A 95 16.20 6.00 20.52
CA SER A 95 14.90 6.63 20.23
C SER A 95 15.06 7.94 19.47
N ARG A 96 15.98 8.83 19.88
CA ARG A 96 16.25 10.07 19.15
C ARG A 96 16.79 9.84 17.73
N ILE A 97 17.57 8.77 17.53
CA ILE A 97 18.00 8.38 16.19
C ILE A 97 16.79 7.93 15.36
N GLY A 98 15.87 7.17 15.96
CA GLY A 98 14.58 6.82 15.37
C GLY A 98 13.81 8.07 14.91
N ASP A 99 13.69 9.09 15.77
CA ASP A 99 13.02 10.36 15.44
C ASP A 99 13.69 11.07 14.25
N VAL A 100 15.03 11.13 14.24
CA VAL A 100 15.79 11.77 13.14
C VAL A 100 15.62 11.00 11.83
N ILE A 101 15.63 9.67 11.88
CA ILE A 101 15.38 8.83 10.70
C ILE A 101 13.95 9.05 10.20
N ALA A 102 12.97 9.07 11.10
CA ALA A 102 11.57 9.33 10.76
C ALA A 102 11.42 10.69 10.06
N HIS A 103 11.98 11.75 10.63
CA HIS A 103 11.98 13.07 10.01
C HIS A 103 12.68 13.11 8.65
N ALA A 104 13.78 12.35 8.46
CA ALA A 104 14.46 12.28 7.18
C ALA A 104 13.62 11.55 6.13
N ILE A 105 12.97 10.44 6.50
CA ILE A 105 12.03 9.71 5.63
C ILE A 105 10.88 10.65 5.22
N THR A 106 10.21 11.27 6.18
CA THR A 106 9.12 12.21 5.91
C THR A 106 9.59 13.40 5.06
N ALA A 107 10.79 13.92 5.29
CA ALA A 107 11.33 15.01 4.46
C ALA A 107 11.65 14.56 3.03
N ILE A 108 12.07 13.32 2.82
CA ILE A 108 12.29 12.73 1.50
C ILE A 108 10.96 12.51 0.80
N GLU A 109 9.97 11.90 1.47
CA GLU A 109 8.62 11.70 0.94
C GLU A 109 7.96 13.05 0.59
N ARG A 110 8.06 14.03 1.48
CA ARG A 110 7.56 15.39 1.25
C ARG A 110 8.30 16.08 0.12
N ARG A 111 9.60 15.89 -0.01
CA ARG A 111 10.38 16.44 -1.13
C ARG A 111 10.01 15.76 -2.46
N ASP A 112 9.78 14.45 -2.45
CA ASP A 112 9.31 13.70 -3.60
C ASP A 112 7.90 14.17 -4.03
N ALA A 113 7.05 14.56 -3.07
CA ALA A 113 5.79 15.25 -3.33
C ALA A 113 5.96 16.71 -3.82
N LEU A 114 6.99 17.45 -3.37
CA LEU A 114 7.17 18.88 -3.67
C LEU A 114 8.01 19.19 -4.92
N VAL A 115 8.91 18.30 -5.35
CA VAL A 115 9.97 18.67 -6.32
C VAL A 115 9.54 18.63 -7.78
N SER A 116 8.38 18.07 -8.13
CA SER A 116 7.79 18.29 -9.45
C SER A 116 6.39 17.68 -9.51
N ASP A 117 5.38 18.51 -9.71
CA ASP A 117 4.00 18.11 -10.04
C ASP A 117 3.92 17.31 -11.36
N ALA A 118 5.05 17.13 -12.05
CA ALA A 118 5.14 16.22 -13.16
C ALA A 118 5.64 14.83 -12.74
N VAL A 119 4.89 13.85 -13.22
CA VAL A 119 5.08 12.41 -13.06
C VAL A 119 5.50 11.80 -14.38
N VAL A 120 6.11 10.62 -14.31
CA VAL A 120 6.37 9.78 -15.48
C VAL A 120 5.34 8.67 -15.51
N GLU A 121 4.60 8.60 -16.60
CA GLU A 121 3.62 7.56 -16.87
C GLU A 121 4.25 6.53 -17.81
N LEU A 122 4.24 5.26 -17.41
CA LEU A 122 4.70 4.13 -18.19
C LEU A 122 3.48 3.28 -18.56
N GLU A 123 3.23 3.13 -19.85
CA GLU A 123 2.14 2.31 -20.39
C GLU A 123 2.66 0.91 -20.70
N PHE A 124 1.94 -0.09 -20.22
CA PHE A 124 2.22 -1.50 -20.44
C PHE A 124 0.98 -2.20 -20.99
N ARG A 125 1.21 -3.20 -21.83
CA ARG A 125 0.24 -4.24 -22.19
C ARG A 125 0.63 -5.51 -21.46
N ILE A 126 -0.34 -6.26 -20.97
CA ILE A 126 -0.10 -7.57 -20.38
C ILE A 126 -0.97 -8.61 -21.07
N GLU A 127 -0.37 -9.74 -21.40
CA GLU A 127 -1.08 -10.92 -21.91
C GLU A 127 -1.42 -11.84 -20.72
N GLY A 128 -2.48 -12.65 -20.82
CA GLY A 128 -2.82 -13.61 -19.76
C GLY A 128 -3.29 -13.01 -18.42
N MET A 129 -3.80 -11.78 -18.42
CA MET A 129 -4.45 -11.16 -17.26
C MET A 129 -5.92 -10.93 -17.57
N ALA A 130 -6.80 -11.42 -16.68
CA ALA A 130 -8.25 -11.33 -16.83
C ALA A 130 -8.72 -11.80 -18.23
N GLU A 131 -8.34 -13.01 -18.64
CA GLU A 131 -8.48 -13.50 -20.02
C GLU A 131 -9.93 -13.44 -20.52
N GLU A 132 -10.89 -13.72 -19.65
CA GLU A 132 -12.32 -13.76 -19.94
C GLU A 132 -12.88 -12.34 -20.14
N LEU A 133 -12.46 -11.37 -19.33
CA LEU A 133 -12.79 -9.95 -19.55
C LEU A 133 -12.13 -9.40 -20.83
N VAL A 134 -10.91 -9.85 -21.13
CA VAL A 134 -10.22 -9.52 -22.38
C VAL A 134 -10.98 -10.06 -23.58
N GLU A 135 -11.41 -11.33 -23.55
CA GLU A 135 -12.21 -11.94 -24.62
C GLU A 135 -13.58 -11.26 -24.77
N LEU A 136 -14.22 -10.88 -23.67
CA LEU A 136 -15.47 -10.12 -23.66
C LEU A 136 -15.32 -8.80 -24.42
N SER A 137 -14.26 -8.03 -24.14
CA SER A 137 -13.99 -6.75 -24.81
C SER A 137 -13.83 -6.90 -26.33
N ALA A 138 -13.24 -8.00 -26.80
CA ALA A 138 -13.10 -8.28 -28.22
C ALA A 138 -14.43 -8.71 -28.87
N THR A 139 -15.24 -9.50 -28.14
CA THR A 139 -16.48 -10.10 -28.67
C THR A 139 -17.63 -9.09 -28.72
N GLU A 140 -17.81 -8.31 -27.65
CA GLU A 140 -18.90 -7.34 -27.52
C GLU A 140 -18.47 -5.92 -27.92
N SER A 141 -17.19 -5.70 -28.26
CA SER A 141 -16.63 -4.36 -28.51
C SER A 141 -16.88 -3.40 -27.34
N CYS A 142 -16.80 -3.93 -26.11
CA CYS A 142 -16.96 -3.16 -24.88
C CYS A 142 -15.62 -2.63 -24.38
N THR A 143 -15.68 -1.61 -23.54
CA THR A 143 -14.53 -1.01 -22.85
C THR A 143 -14.73 -1.17 -21.36
N ILE A 144 -13.69 -1.63 -20.67
CA ILE A 144 -13.67 -1.77 -19.21
C ILE A 144 -12.52 -0.91 -18.70
N GLU A 145 -12.83 0.08 -17.87
CA GLU A 145 -11.83 0.95 -17.25
C GLU A 145 -11.79 0.71 -15.75
N PHE A 146 -10.57 0.55 -15.21
CA PHE A 146 -10.30 0.51 -13.78
C PHE A 146 -9.74 1.88 -13.38
N GLU A 147 -10.60 2.68 -12.78
CA GLU A 147 -10.29 4.05 -12.37
C GLU A 147 -9.48 4.08 -11.09
N GLN A 148 -9.71 3.12 -10.19
CA GLN A 148 -9.05 3.06 -8.89
C GLN A 148 -8.76 1.64 -8.45
N LEU A 149 -7.58 1.45 -7.88
CA LEU A 149 -7.09 0.18 -7.35
C LEU A 149 -6.67 0.40 -5.89
N VAL A 150 -7.42 -0.19 -4.95
CA VAL A 150 -7.21 -0.03 -3.52
C VAL A 150 -6.69 -1.34 -2.93
N HIS A 151 -5.53 -1.25 -2.27
CA HIS A 151 -4.88 -2.40 -1.64
C HIS A 151 -5.35 -2.51 -0.18
N GLY A 152 -5.97 -3.64 0.14
CA GLY A 152 -6.18 -4.12 1.50
C GLY A 152 -4.97 -4.92 1.99
N ASP A 153 -5.08 -5.51 3.19
CA ASP A 153 -3.98 -6.31 3.76
C ASP A 153 -3.79 -7.64 2.98
N GLU A 154 -4.89 -8.26 2.54
CA GLU A 154 -4.89 -9.52 1.76
C GLU A 154 -5.81 -9.46 0.52
N THR A 155 -6.35 -8.29 0.20
CA THR A 155 -7.30 -8.09 -0.90
C THR A 155 -6.92 -6.90 -1.77
N LEU A 156 -7.35 -6.93 -3.02
CA LEU A 156 -7.29 -5.83 -3.97
C LEU A 156 -8.72 -5.51 -4.40
N LEU A 157 -9.15 -4.27 -4.17
CA LEU A 157 -10.40 -3.74 -4.65
C LEU A 157 -10.16 -2.90 -5.90
N ALA A 158 -10.83 -3.24 -7.00
CA ALA A 158 -10.78 -2.47 -8.24
C ALA A 158 -12.13 -1.82 -8.51
N TYR A 159 -12.15 -0.49 -8.54
CA TYR A 159 -13.32 0.29 -8.94
C TYR A 159 -13.19 0.68 -10.40
N GLY A 160 -14.28 0.57 -11.14
CA GLY A 160 -14.26 0.79 -12.56
C GLY A 160 -15.63 0.98 -13.19
N ALA A 161 -15.59 1.26 -14.48
CA ALA A 161 -16.75 1.39 -15.34
C ALA A 161 -16.62 0.46 -16.55
N ALA A 162 -17.71 -0.17 -16.94
CA ALA A 162 -17.79 -0.94 -18.19
C ALA A 162 -18.85 -0.33 -19.10
N GLU A 163 -18.45 0.01 -20.32
CA GLU A 163 -19.32 0.57 -21.36
C GLU A 163 -19.56 -0.45 -22.47
N GLY A 164 -20.78 -0.49 -23.00
CA GLY A 164 -21.12 -1.34 -24.16
C GLY A 164 -21.33 -2.82 -23.84
N VAL A 165 -21.56 -3.17 -22.57
CA VAL A 165 -21.87 -4.54 -22.14
C VAL A 165 -23.05 -4.58 -21.16
N SER A 166 -23.85 -5.64 -21.20
CA SER A 166 -24.95 -5.85 -20.24
C SER A 166 -24.43 -6.41 -18.91
N GLU A 167 -25.11 -6.10 -17.80
CA GLU A 167 -24.79 -6.62 -16.46
C GLU A 167 -24.59 -8.14 -16.46
N ASP A 168 -25.54 -8.91 -17.01
CA ASP A 168 -25.47 -10.37 -17.01
C ASP A 168 -24.19 -10.89 -17.68
N ARG A 169 -23.86 -10.38 -18.87
CA ARG A 169 -22.65 -10.77 -19.60
C ARG A 169 -21.35 -10.36 -18.90
N PHE A 170 -21.34 -9.18 -18.28
CA PHE A 170 -20.16 -8.73 -17.54
C PHE A 170 -19.96 -9.60 -16.30
N ARG A 171 -21.03 -9.90 -15.55
CA ARG A 171 -20.99 -10.78 -14.39
C ARG A 171 -20.54 -12.19 -14.77
N ASP A 172 -21.10 -12.78 -15.82
CA ASP A 172 -20.71 -14.10 -16.32
C ASP A 172 -19.20 -14.15 -16.62
N ALA A 173 -18.67 -13.12 -17.30
CA ALA A 173 -17.24 -13.06 -17.61
C ALA A 173 -16.37 -12.88 -16.36
N VAL A 174 -16.81 -12.09 -15.38
CA VAL A 174 -16.09 -11.96 -14.10
C VAL A 174 -16.07 -13.28 -13.34
N ASP A 175 -17.20 -13.98 -13.26
CA ASP A 175 -17.32 -15.26 -12.53
C ASP A 175 -16.45 -16.36 -13.15
N GLU A 176 -16.17 -16.27 -14.46
CA GLU A 176 -15.25 -17.15 -15.18
C GLU A 176 -13.79 -16.69 -15.11
N THR A 177 -13.52 -15.46 -14.67
CA THR A 177 -12.17 -14.89 -14.65
C THR A 177 -11.36 -15.39 -13.45
N ASP A 178 -10.24 -16.05 -13.74
CA ASP A 178 -9.28 -16.45 -12.71
C ASP A 178 -8.70 -15.23 -11.96
N GLY A 179 -8.74 -15.28 -10.63
CA GLY A 179 -8.17 -14.23 -9.77
C GLY A 179 -9.14 -13.10 -9.40
N ILE A 180 -10.42 -13.22 -9.74
CA ILE A 180 -11.49 -12.37 -9.19
C ILE A 180 -12.37 -13.25 -8.30
N GLU A 181 -12.65 -12.79 -7.09
CA GLU A 181 -13.49 -13.49 -6.10
C GLU A 181 -14.95 -13.04 -6.14
N ASP A 182 -15.19 -11.75 -6.40
CA ASP A 182 -16.55 -11.18 -6.35
C ASP A 182 -16.66 -9.89 -7.19
N VAL A 183 -17.88 -9.61 -7.66
CA VAL A 183 -18.26 -8.36 -8.33
C VAL A 183 -19.54 -7.77 -7.76
N ARG A 184 -19.46 -6.50 -7.39
CA ARG A 184 -20.60 -5.69 -6.98
C ARG A 184 -20.81 -4.54 -7.97
N PHE A 185 -22.02 -4.41 -8.50
CA PHE A 185 -22.39 -3.22 -9.27
C PHE A 185 -22.87 -2.13 -8.32
N LEU A 186 -22.23 -0.97 -8.42
CA LEU A 186 -22.52 0.22 -7.63
C LEU A 186 -23.62 1.04 -8.32
N SER A 187 -23.48 1.25 -9.63
CA SER A 187 -24.46 1.94 -10.45
C SER A 187 -24.67 1.22 -11.78
N ILE A 188 -25.92 1.17 -12.23
CA ILE A 188 -26.28 0.61 -13.53
C ILE A 188 -27.03 1.68 -14.31
N ARG A 189 -26.37 2.20 -15.34
CA ARG A 189 -26.97 3.14 -16.29
C ARG A 189 -27.20 2.43 -17.62
N ARG A 190 -27.82 3.12 -18.57
CA ARG A 190 -28.22 2.51 -19.85
C ARG A 190 -27.04 1.99 -20.67
N ASP A 191 -25.90 2.65 -20.58
CA ASP A 191 -24.74 2.40 -21.44
C ASP A 191 -23.44 2.19 -20.64
N GLU A 192 -23.53 2.21 -19.31
CA GLU A 192 -22.39 2.23 -18.39
C GLU A 192 -22.75 1.45 -17.10
N LEU A 193 -21.86 0.54 -16.70
CA LEU A 193 -21.93 -0.22 -15.45
C LEU A 193 -20.79 0.24 -14.55
N GLU A 194 -21.09 0.88 -13.43
CA GLU A 194 -20.11 1.18 -12.39
C GLU A 194 -20.02 -0.05 -11.47
N PHE A 195 -18.82 -0.58 -11.27
CA PHE A 195 -18.59 -1.82 -10.54
C PHE A 195 -17.41 -1.73 -9.57
N GLU A 196 -17.39 -2.69 -8.65
CA GLU A 196 -16.30 -3.00 -7.74
C GLU A 196 -15.96 -4.49 -7.89
N LEU A 197 -14.70 -4.80 -8.16
CA LEU A 197 -14.17 -6.16 -8.14
C LEU A 197 -13.34 -6.39 -6.88
N LEU A 198 -13.48 -7.58 -6.31
CA LEU A 198 -12.63 -8.07 -5.22
C LEU A 198 -11.73 -9.17 -5.77
N SER A 199 -10.42 -9.02 -5.56
CA SER A 199 -9.42 -10.03 -5.90
C SER A 199 -8.52 -10.30 -4.69
N PRO A 200 -8.03 -11.53 -4.50
CA PRO A 200 -7.03 -11.81 -3.48
C PRO A 200 -5.71 -11.10 -3.81
N ALA A 201 -5.04 -10.53 -2.80
CA ALA A 201 -3.79 -9.79 -2.96
C ALA A 201 -2.60 -10.76 -3.15
N ALA A 202 -2.53 -11.37 -4.33
CA ALA A 202 -1.40 -12.20 -4.74
C ALA A 202 -0.67 -11.64 -5.97
N ILE A 203 -0.94 -10.39 -6.34
CA ILE A 203 -0.35 -9.80 -7.55
C ILE A 203 0.96 -9.08 -7.16
N SER A 204 2.06 -9.86 -7.16
CA SER A 204 3.47 -9.42 -6.98
C SER A 204 3.86 -8.16 -7.79
N LEU A 205 3.15 -7.87 -8.88
CA LEU A 205 3.36 -6.68 -9.70
C LEU A 205 3.12 -5.37 -8.93
N PHE A 206 2.08 -5.30 -8.10
CA PHE A 206 1.74 -4.06 -7.38
C PHE A 206 2.75 -3.73 -6.29
N ASP A 207 3.14 -4.71 -5.49
CA ASP A 207 4.18 -4.56 -4.47
C ASP A 207 5.50 -4.11 -5.07
N THR A 208 5.84 -4.67 -6.24
CA THR A 208 7.04 -4.28 -6.98
C THR A 208 6.96 -2.83 -7.43
N ILE A 209 5.82 -2.40 -7.97
CA ILE A 209 5.61 -1.01 -8.37
C ILE A 209 5.72 -0.07 -7.15
N ALA A 210 5.05 -0.41 -6.05
CA ALA A 210 5.05 0.36 -4.80
C ALA A 210 6.45 0.46 -4.18
N THR A 211 7.23 -0.62 -4.17
CA THR A 211 8.61 -0.66 -3.66
C THR A 211 9.53 0.35 -4.37
N TYR A 212 9.27 0.63 -5.65
CA TYR A 212 10.01 1.62 -6.43
C TYR A 212 9.41 3.03 -6.37
N GLY A 213 8.39 3.22 -5.52
CA GLY A 213 7.64 4.47 -5.34
C GLY A 213 6.74 4.81 -6.53
N GLY A 214 6.40 3.82 -7.35
CA GLY A 214 5.38 3.96 -8.38
C GLY A 214 4.01 3.56 -7.83
N ARG A 215 2.96 3.88 -8.59
CA ARG A 215 1.59 3.40 -8.35
C ARG A 215 0.93 3.05 -9.68
N ILE A 216 -0.01 2.12 -9.67
CA ILE A 216 -0.86 1.95 -10.85
C ILE A 216 -1.87 3.10 -10.85
N LYS A 217 -1.86 3.88 -11.92
CA LYS A 217 -2.76 5.02 -12.10
C LYS A 217 -4.13 4.58 -12.62
N SER A 218 -4.12 3.67 -13.58
CA SER A 218 -5.33 3.09 -14.17
C SER A 218 -4.98 1.80 -14.90
N ALA A 219 -6.00 0.97 -15.12
CA ALA A 219 -5.95 -0.15 -16.05
C ALA A 219 -7.17 -0.10 -16.97
N SER A 220 -7.07 -0.69 -18.15
CA SER A 220 -8.14 -0.71 -19.14
C SER A 220 -8.11 -2.00 -19.95
N ILE A 221 -9.28 -2.52 -20.28
CA ILE A 221 -9.46 -3.63 -21.19
C ILE A 221 -10.31 -3.14 -22.36
N GLU A 222 -9.74 -3.16 -23.55
CA GLU A 222 -10.41 -2.72 -24.78
C GLU A 222 -9.89 -3.55 -25.96
N GLY A 223 -10.81 -4.02 -26.81
CA GLY A 223 -10.48 -4.65 -28.08
C GLY A 223 -9.58 -5.89 -27.97
N GLY A 224 -9.70 -6.65 -26.87
CA GLY A 224 -8.89 -7.84 -26.62
C GLY A 224 -7.49 -7.56 -26.07
N GLU A 225 -7.26 -6.38 -25.48
CA GLU A 225 -5.99 -6.05 -24.84
C GLU A 225 -6.19 -5.51 -23.43
N PHE A 226 -5.46 -6.08 -22.46
CA PHE A 226 -5.31 -5.48 -21.13
C PHE A 226 -4.12 -4.52 -21.13
N ARG A 227 -4.36 -3.27 -20.72
CA ARG A 227 -3.32 -2.24 -20.55
C ARG A 227 -3.38 -1.65 -19.16
N PHE A 228 -2.24 -1.19 -18.67
CA PHE A 228 -2.16 -0.44 -17.43
C PHE A 228 -1.12 0.67 -17.51
N ILE A 229 -1.34 1.70 -16.71
CA ILE A 229 -0.46 2.86 -16.62
C ILE A 229 0.14 2.88 -15.22
N VAL A 230 1.47 2.84 -15.15
CA VAL A 230 2.22 3.06 -13.93
C VAL A 230 2.67 4.51 -13.87
N GLU A 231 2.36 5.19 -12.78
CA GLU A 231 2.82 6.54 -12.49
C GLU A 231 4.00 6.48 -11.53
N LEU A 232 5.07 7.22 -11.85
CA LEU A 232 6.26 7.36 -11.01
C LEU A 232 6.63 8.82 -10.80
N PRO A 233 7.12 9.18 -9.59
CA PRO A 233 7.75 10.45 -9.36
C PRO A 233 8.94 10.67 -10.30
N ARG A 234 9.11 11.92 -10.78
CA ARG A 234 10.27 12.28 -11.58
C ARG A 234 11.55 12.10 -10.77
N GLY A 235 12.56 11.45 -11.38
CA GLY A 235 13.85 11.15 -10.76
C GLY A 235 14.02 9.70 -10.34
N ARG A 236 12.95 8.90 -10.32
CA ARG A 236 13.02 7.44 -10.17
C ARG A 236 13.54 6.79 -11.45
N ASP A 237 14.24 5.66 -11.32
CA ASP A 237 14.80 4.94 -12.47
C ASP A 237 13.71 4.11 -13.17
N THR A 238 13.15 4.69 -14.24
CA THR A 238 12.12 4.02 -15.03
C THR A 238 12.62 2.77 -15.75
N ARG A 239 13.92 2.71 -16.10
CA ARG A 239 14.50 1.55 -16.77
C ARG A 239 14.53 0.36 -15.82
N GLN A 240 14.94 0.59 -14.58
CA GLN A 240 14.96 -0.45 -13.56
C GLN A 240 13.55 -1.01 -13.29
N LEU A 241 12.53 -0.16 -13.18
CA LEU A 241 11.16 -0.63 -13.02
C LEU A 241 10.69 -1.46 -14.22
N ILE A 242 10.95 -1.02 -15.45
CA ILE A 242 10.55 -1.75 -16.66
C ILE A 242 11.21 -3.14 -16.70
N GLU A 243 12.49 -3.24 -16.31
CA GLU A 243 13.21 -4.52 -16.25
C GLU A 243 12.60 -5.47 -15.22
N LEU A 244 12.27 -4.97 -14.02
CA LEU A 244 11.67 -5.77 -12.96
C LEU A 244 10.26 -6.25 -13.29
N ILE A 245 9.43 -5.38 -13.87
CA ILE A 245 8.10 -5.77 -14.35
C ILE A 245 8.21 -6.89 -15.37
N ARG A 246 9.16 -6.81 -16.31
CA ARG A 246 9.40 -7.87 -17.31
C ARG A 246 9.93 -9.17 -16.70
N GLU A 247 10.74 -9.08 -15.65
CA GLU A 247 11.30 -10.26 -14.98
C GLU A 247 10.21 -11.03 -14.22
N GLN A 248 9.29 -10.33 -13.55
CA GLN A 248 8.16 -10.95 -12.86
C GLN A 248 7.01 -11.33 -13.77
N ARG A 249 6.78 -10.56 -14.84
CA ARG A 249 5.73 -10.75 -15.83
C ARG A 249 6.33 -10.75 -17.24
N PRO A 250 6.81 -11.91 -17.72
CA PRO A 250 7.36 -12.05 -19.08
C PRO A 250 6.34 -11.76 -20.20
N ASP A 251 5.06 -11.86 -19.85
CA ASP A 251 3.87 -11.50 -20.62
C ASP A 251 3.58 -9.99 -20.64
N ALA A 252 4.30 -9.18 -19.86
CA ALA A 252 4.18 -7.73 -19.87
C ALA A 252 5.09 -7.08 -20.93
N THR A 253 4.47 -6.34 -21.86
CA THR A 253 5.14 -5.55 -22.89
C THR A 253 5.03 -4.06 -22.59
N TYR A 254 6.18 -3.42 -22.35
CA TYR A 254 6.26 -1.96 -22.28
C TYR A 254 5.94 -1.32 -23.64
N LEU A 255 4.98 -0.39 -23.66
CA LEU A 255 4.49 0.27 -24.87
C LEU A 255 5.04 1.68 -25.03
N ALA A 256 4.90 2.51 -24.00
CA ALA A 256 5.22 3.94 -24.09
C ALA A 256 5.57 4.55 -22.72
N GLN A 257 6.30 5.66 -22.77
CA GLN A 257 6.54 6.52 -21.63
C GLN A 257 6.08 7.93 -21.99
N ARG A 258 5.31 8.54 -21.10
CA ARG A 258 4.89 9.93 -21.18
C ARG A 258 5.32 10.65 -19.92
N THR A 259 5.60 11.93 -20.06
CA THR A 259 5.88 12.76 -18.89
C THR A 259 4.77 13.78 -18.82
N THR A 260 3.93 13.64 -17.80
CA THR A 260 2.71 14.41 -17.64
C THR A 260 2.92 15.31 -16.44
N GLU A 261 2.75 16.62 -16.62
CA GLU A 261 2.44 17.50 -15.50
C GLU A 261 1.05 17.10 -15.03
N ARG A 262 0.92 16.76 -13.75
CA ARG A 262 -0.38 16.61 -13.09
C ARG A 262 -1.13 17.91 -13.38
N ARG A 263 -2.03 17.90 -14.36
CA ARG A 263 -2.90 19.04 -14.60
C ARG A 263 -3.79 19.12 -13.37
N GLY A 264 -3.44 19.93 -12.39
CA GLY A 264 -4.44 20.52 -11.53
C GLY A 264 -5.20 21.54 -12.37
N PRO A 265 -6.49 21.35 -12.68
CA PRO A 265 -7.30 22.50 -13.06
C PRO A 265 -7.55 23.31 -11.80
N ASP A 266 -6.83 24.42 -11.61
CA ASP A 266 -7.23 25.63 -10.86
C ASP A 266 -8.12 25.46 -9.60
N ALA A 267 -7.88 24.41 -8.80
CA ALA A 267 -8.43 24.19 -7.46
C ALA A 267 -7.26 23.95 -6.48
N ALA A 268 -6.27 24.83 -6.54
CA ALA A 268 -5.12 24.83 -5.66
C ALA A 268 -5.56 25.20 -4.23
N SER A 269 -5.72 24.19 -3.38
CA SER A 269 -5.12 24.16 -2.02
C SER A 269 -5.39 22.84 -1.29
N SER A 270 -6.50 22.14 -1.58
CA SER A 270 -6.89 20.99 -0.75
C SER A 270 -6.55 19.61 -1.33
N THR A 271 -6.67 19.40 -2.64
CA THR A 271 -6.52 18.05 -3.24
C THR A 271 -5.08 17.54 -3.32
N SER A 272 -4.09 18.41 -3.58
CA SER A 272 -2.69 17.96 -3.65
C SER A 272 -2.01 17.82 -2.27
N VAL A 273 -2.55 18.45 -1.22
CA VAL A 273 -2.06 18.31 0.16
C VAL A 273 -2.50 16.96 0.73
N LEU A 274 -3.74 16.55 0.44
CA LEU A 274 -4.29 15.25 0.81
C LEU A 274 -3.47 14.06 0.33
N GLU A 275 -2.93 14.14 -0.88
CA GLU A 275 -2.17 13.03 -1.45
C GLU A 275 -0.81 12.84 -0.78
N GLY A 276 -0.23 13.88 -0.16
CA GLY A 276 1.04 13.78 0.56
C GLY A 276 0.89 13.41 2.04
N ASP A 277 -0.22 13.80 2.68
CA ASP A 277 -0.38 13.67 4.14
C ASP A 277 -1.09 12.38 4.57
N LEU A 278 -1.82 11.72 3.66
CA LEU A 278 -2.50 10.46 3.96
C LEU A 278 -1.54 9.26 3.81
N THR A 279 -1.53 8.41 4.83
CA THR A 279 -0.88 7.09 4.72
C THR A 279 -1.65 6.22 3.73
N GLU A 280 -1.02 5.19 3.18
CA GLU A 280 -1.67 4.27 2.24
C GLU A 280 -2.97 3.68 2.81
N LYS A 281 -2.95 3.19 4.05
CA LYS A 281 -4.14 2.66 4.73
C LYS A 281 -5.23 3.71 4.97
N GLN A 282 -4.85 4.96 5.24
CA GLN A 282 -5.80 6.07 5.42
C GLN A 282 -6.47 6.45 4.10
N ARG A 283 -5.68 6.52 3.02
CA ARG A 283 -6.16 6.78 1.67
C ARG A 283 -7.08 5.66 1.21
N ALA A 284 -6.65 4.41 1.35
CA ALA A 284 -7.45 3.23 1.05
C ALA A 284 -8.82 3.28 1.72
N ALA A 285 -8.86 3.50 3.04
CA ALA A 285 -10.13 3.59 3.77
C ALA A 285 -11.03 4.74 3.27
N LEU A 286 -10.48 5.92 2.97
CA LEU A 286 -11.23 7.07 2.48
C LEU A 286 -11.79 6.86 1.06
N GLU A 287 -10.96 6.36 0.16
CA GLU A 287 -11.33 6.12 -1.24
C GLU A 287 -12.35 5.00 -1.33
N THR A 288 -12.13 3.88 -0.65
CA THR A 288 -13.12 2.79 -0.58
C THR A 288 -14.43 3.28 0.02
N ALA A 289 -14.41 4.09 1.09
CA ALA A 289 -15.64 4.67 1.63
C ALA A 289 -16.38 5.54 0.60
N TYR A 290 -15.65 6.37 -0.14
CA TYR A 290 -16.22 7.22 -1.18
C TYR A 290 -16.85 6.40 -2.31
N PHE A 291 -16.08 5.50 -2.94
CA PHE A 291 -16.55 4.73 -4.10
C PHE A 291 -17.60 3.67 -3.72
N ALA A 292 -17.55 3.12 -2.51
CA ALA A 292 -18.58 2.19 -2.02
C ALA A 292 -19.89 2.88 -1.59
N GLY A 293 -20.03 4.20 -1.80
CA GLY A 293 -21.23 4.95 -1.46
C GLY A 293 -21.51 5.04 0.04
N TYR A 294 -20.47 5.00 0.89
CA TYR A 294 -20.60 5.15 2.35
C TYR A 294 -21.15 6.53 2.73
N PHE A 295 -20.81 7.54 1.93
CA PHE A 295 -21.21 8.93 2.16
C PHE A 295 -22.55 9.30 1.50
N ASP A 296 -23.13 8.40 0.70
CA ASP A 296 -24.37 8.66 -0.03
C ASP A 296 -25.61 8.60 0.87
N TRP A 297 -26.71 9.16 0.34
CA TRP A 297 -28.01 9.07 0.98
C TRP A 297 -29.09 8.60 0.00
N PRO A 298 -29.68 7.40 0.20
CA PRO A 298 -29.30 6.39 1.20
C PRO A 298 -27.90 5.82 0.93
N ARG A 299 -27.21 5.34 1.97
CA ARG A 299 -25.87 4.74 1.83
C ARG A 299 -25.96 3.43 1.05
N GLU A 300 -25.02 3.21 0.16
CA GLU A 300 -24.91 1.96 -0.60
C GLU A 300 -24.13 0.89 0.17
N SER A 301 -23.14 1.29 0.99
CA SER A 301 -22.38 0.41 1.87
C SER A 301 -22.25 0.94 3.29
N THR A 302 -22.24 0.01 4.25
CA THR A 302 -21.92 0.27 5.66
C THR A 302 -20.41 0.18 5.91
N GLY A 303 -19.96 0.71 7.05
CA GLY A 303 -18.54 0.66 7.42
C GLY A 303 -18.08 -0.76 7.75
N GLU A 304 -18.99 -1.61 8.25
CA GLU A 304 -18.73 -3.03 8.48
C GLU A 304 -18.50 -3.78 7.16
N GLU A 305 -19.36 -3.56 6.15
CA GLU A 305 -19.22 -4.19 4.83
C GLU A 305 -17.92 -3.75 4.13
N ILE A 306 -17.56 -2.47 4.23
CA ILE A 306 -16.31 -1.96 3.66
C ILE A 306 -15.09 -2.57 4.36
N ALA A 307 -15.12 -2.67 5.69
CA ALA A 307 -14.01 -3.26 6.45
C ALA A 307 -13.79 -4.73 6.08
N GLU A 308 -14.86 -5.50 5.93
CA GLU A 308 -14.82 -6.90 5.49
C GLU A 308 -14.13 -7.02 4.12
N ARG A 309 -14.52 -6.19 3.15
CA ARG A 309 -13.93 -6.24 1.79
C ARG A 309 -12.46 -5.81 1.74
N LEU A 310 -12.06 -4.87 2.59
CA LEU A 310 -10.66 -4.48 2.75
C LEU A 310 -9.81 -5.51 3.52
N GLY A 311 -10.42 -6.57 4.06
CA GLY A 311 -9.73 -7.56 4.89
C GLY A 311 -9.26 -7.02 6.24
N ILE A 312 -9.92 -5.98 6.78
CA ILE A 312 -9.54 -5.34 8.04
C ILE A 312 -10.69 -5.31 9.06
N SER A 313 -10.37 -5.08 10.33
CA SER A 313 -11.43 -4.94 11.35
C SER A 313 -12.25 -3.66 11.15
N PRO A 314 -13.57 -3.66 11.49
CA PRO A 314 -14.39 -2.44 11.45
C PRO A 314 -13.85 -1.29 12.30
N ALA A 315 -13.15 -1.61 13.40
CA ALA A 315 -12.48 -0.61 14.24
C ALA A 315 -11.28 0.04 13.52
N THR A 316 -10.48 -0.78 12.83
CA THR A 316 -9.33 -0.34 12.02
C THR A 316 -9.78 0.56 10.87
N PHE A 317 -10.83 0.15 10.13
CA PHE A 317 -11.43 0.95 9.07
C PHE A 317 -11.90 2.32 9.58
N ASN A 318 -12.70 2.35 10.64
CA ASN A 318 -13.20 3.60 11.22
C ASN A 318 -12.07 4.50 11.74
N GLN A 319 -11.00 3.92 12.30
CA GLN A 319 -9.83 4.69 12.74
C GLN A 319 -9.11 5.33 11.55
N HIS A 320 -8.85 4.57 10.49
CA HIS A 320 -8.22 5.07 9.27
C HIS A 320 -9.07 6.14 8.59
N LEU A 321 -10.37 5.89 8.43
CA LEU A 321 -11.31 6.84 7.83
C LEU A 321 -11.37 8.14 8.62
N ARG A 322 -11.58 8.10 9.96
CA ARG A 322 -11.63 9.33 10.77
C ARG A 322 -10.32 10.10 10.79
N THR A 323 -9.19 9.41 10.67
CA THR A 323 -7.88 10.07 10.59
C THR A 323 -7.71 10.73 9.23
N ALA A 324 -8.12 10.06 8.16
CA ALA A 324 -8.11 10.61 6.81
C ALA A 324 -9.03 11.83 6.68
N GLU A 325 -10.28 11.72 7.16
CA GLU A 325 -11.24 12.82 7.23
C GLU A 325 -10.70 14.00 8.02
N ARG A 326 -10.05 13.76 9.17
CA ARG A 326 -9.45 14.84 9.97
C ARG A 326 -8.36 15.55 9.19
N LYS A 327 -7.41 14.83 8.61
CA LYS A 327 -6.35 15.42 7.78
C LYS A 327 -6.93 16.18 6.59
N PHE A 328 -8.00 15.67 5.99
CA PHE A 328 -8.75 16.37 4.96
C PHE A 328 -9.32 17.69 5.46
N PHE A 329 -10.06 17.67 6.57
CA PHE A 329 -10.65 18.87 7.14
C PHE A 329 -9.58 19.86 7.59
N ASP A 330 -8.46 19.41 8.16
CA ASP A 330 -7.34 20.27 8.54
C ASP A 330 -6.71 20.93 7.30
N SER A 331 -6.57 20.21 6.18
CA SER A 331 -6.06 20.80 4.92
C SER A 331 -7.00 21.83 4.29
N VAL A 332 -8.32 21.66 4.44
CA VAL A 332 -9.34 22.54 3.84
C VAL A 332 -9.68 23.72 4.77
N LEU A 333 -9.72 23.50 6.08
CA LEU A 333 -10.19 24.46 7.08
C LEU A 333 -9.06 25.08 7.90
N GLY A 334 -7.90 24.42 7.99
CA GLY A 334 -6.74 24.87 8.78
C GLY A 334 -5.94 25.99 8.12
N ASP A 335 -6.11 26.23 6.82
CA ASP A 335 -5.42 27.29 6.06
C ASP A 335 -6.11 28.67 6.17
N GLN A 336 -7.17 28.81 6.98
CA GLN A 336 -7.83 30.10 7.26
C GLN A 336 -7.28 30.84 8.50
N GLY A 337 -6.04 30.56 8.89
CA GLY A 337 -5.53 30.88 10.22
C GLY A 337 -4.25 31.70 10.29
N ASP A 338 -3.91 32.52 9.29
CA ASP A 338 -2.86 33.55 9.44
C ASP A 338 -3.10 34.72 8.43
N GLU A 339 -3.96 35.66 8.80
CA GLU A 339 -3.97 37.05 8.28
C GLU A 339 -3.80 38.07 9.42
#